data_AF-A0A7X8B7T9-F1
#
_entry.id   AF-A0A7X8B7T9-F1
#
_cell.length_a   1.000
_cell.length_b   1.000
_cell.length_c   1.000
_cell.angle_alpha   90.00
_cell.angle_beta   90.00
_cell.angle_gamma   90.00
#
_symmetry.space_group_name_H-M   'P 1'
#
loop_
_entity.id
_entity.type
_entity.pdbx_description
1 polymer ?
#
loop_
_entity_poly.entity_id
_entity_poly.type
_entity_poly.pdbx_seq_one_letter_code
_entity_poly.pdbx_strand_id
1 'polypeptide(L)'
;MSNLSAAETSLLRATRLLRAASQIEIDLDVATNLPQVLIQDTIRMLVWQAAALLPGGLPLTGAPTAGVGPLVLLEQAERELRSFPIGQYPAGTSHLIVDLCDAIARTRAEVWI
;
A
#
# COMPACT_ATOMS: atom_id res chain seq x y z
N MET A 1 -17.44 16.62 6.52
CA MET A 1 -16.54 16.14 5.45
C MET A 1 -15.22 16.86 5.62
N SER A 2 -14.15 16.16 5.95
CA SER A 2 -12.83 16.78 6.12
C SER A 2 -12.32 17.21 4.75
N ASN A 3 -11.98 18.48 4.58
CA ASN A 3 -11.31 18.96 3.37
C ASN A 3 -9.86 18.46 3.41
N LEU A 4 -9.55 17.40 2.66
CA LEU A 4 -8.20 16.89 2.54
C LEU A 4 -7.36 17.82 1.67
N SER A 5 -6.11 18.01 2.06
CA SER A 5 -5.09 18.60 1.19
C SER A 5 -4.84 17.71 -0.04
N ALA A 6 -4.13 18.24 -1.03
CA ALA A 6 -3.74 17.47 -2.21
C ALA A 6 -2.84 16.27 -1.84
N ALA A 7 -1.90 16.46 -0.90
CA ALA A 7 -1.03 15.41 -0.40
C ALA A 7 -1.81 14.32 0.37
N GLU A 8 -2.74 14.70 1.25
CA GLU A 8 -3.61 13.74 1.94
C GLU A 8 -4.53 12.99 0.96
N THR A 9 -4.98 13.65 -0.11
CA THR A 9 -5.76 13.01 -1.17
C THR A 9 -4.92 11.98 -1.92
N SER A 10 -3.66 12.29 -2.22
CA SER A 10 -2.71 11.34 -2.81
C SER A 10 -2.42 10.16 -1.86
N LEU A 11 -2.22 10.42 -0.56
CA LEU A 11 -2.07 9.38 0.46
C LEU A 11 -3.32 8.48 0.55
N LEU A 12 -4.53 9.05 0.46
CA LEU A 12 -5.77 8.27 0.43
C LEU A 12 -5.84 7.36 -0.81
N ARG A 13 -5.42 7.84 -1.98
CA ARG A 13 -5.35 7.02 -3.20
C ARG A 13 -4.35 5.89 -3.07
N ALA A 14 -3.14 6.18 -2.57
CA ALA A 14 -2.14 5.17 -2.26
C ALA A 14 -2.68 4.12 -1.29
N THR A 15 -3.35 4.54 -0.22
CA THR A 15 -3.97 3.64 0.77
C THR A 15 -5.03 2.73 0.15
N ARG A 16 -5.85 3.26 -0.77
CA ARG A 16 -6.84 2.46 -1.51
C ARG A 16 -6.19 1.42 -2.41
N LEU A 17 -5.07 1.76 -3.07
CA LEU A 17 -4.30 0.84 -3.90
C LEU A 17 -3.67 -0.28 -3.05
N LEU A 18 -3.09 0.05 -1.90
CA LEU A 18 -2.58 -0.93 -0.93
C LEU A 18 -3.71 -1.84 -0.42
N ARG A 19 -4.88 -1.27 -0.13
CA ARG A 19 -6.05 -2.03 0.32
C ARG A 19 -6.52 -3.00 -0.76
N ALA A 20 -6.60 -2.54 -2.00
CA ALA A 20 -6.88 -3.37 -3.16
C ALA A 20 -5.90 -4.53 -3.30
N ALA A 21 -4.59 -4.27 -3.14
CA ALA A 21 -3.56 -5.31 -3.19
C ALA A 21 -3.74 -6.35 -2.08
N SER A 22 -4.12 -5.92 -0.87
CA SER A 22 -4.39 -6.81 0.28
C SER A 22 -5.63 -7.71 0.12
N GLN A 23 -6.45 -7.44 -0.90
CA GLN A 23 -7.69 -8.15 -1.18
C GLN A 23 -7.57 -9.10 -2.37
N ILE A 24 -6.42 -9.13 -3.05
CA ILE A 24 -6.16 -10.11 -4.10
C ILE A 24 -6.15 -11.50 -3.47
N GLU A 25 -6.99 -12.39 -4.00
CA GLU A 25 -7.06 -13.78 -3.55
C GLU A 25 -5.72 -14.47 -3.80
N ILE A 26 -5.18 -15.07 -2.74
CA ILE A 26 -4.02 -15.94 -2.79
C ILE A 26 -4.27 -17.17 -1.93
N ASP A 27 -3.50 -18.23 -2.16
CA ASP A 27 -3.47 -19.37 -1.25
C ASP A 27 -2.64 -19.00 0.00
N LEU A 28 -3.31 -18.94 1.15
CA LEU A 28 -2.74 -18.53 2.44
C LEU A 28 -2.18 -19.71 3.26
N ASP A 29 -2.08 -20.91 2.69
CA ASP A 29 -1.43 -22.02 3.37
C ASP A 29 0.08 -21.78 3.54
N VAL A 30 0.49 -21.44 4.76
CA VAL A 30 1.88 -21.16 5.13
C VAL A 30 2.78 -22.37 4.89
N ALA A 31 2.26 -23.59 5.00
CA ALA A 31 3.05 -24.80 4.82
C ALA A 31 3.48 -25.01 3.36
N THR A 32 2.73 -24.46 2.42
CA THR A 32 2.94 -24.68 0.97
C THR A 32 3.25 -23.40 0.21
N ASN A 33 2.97 -22.22 0.78
CA ASN A 33 3.02 -20.95 0.06
C ASN A 33 3.51 -19.76 0.92
N LEU A 34 4.50 -20.01 1.79
CA LEU A 34 5.10 -19.02 2.70
C LEU A 34 5.43 -17.66 2.02
N PRO A 35 6.05 -17.59 0.82
CA PRO A 35 6.31 -16.31 0.17
C PRO A 35 5.06 -15.47 -0.08
N GLN A 36 3.97 -16.08 -0.56
CA GLN A 36 2.74 -15.33 -0.84
C GLN A 36 2.06 -14.85 0.44
N VAL A 37 2.10 -15.64 1.52
CA VAL A 37 1.64 -15.22 2.85
C VAL A 37 2.44 -14.01 3.33
N LEU A 38 3.77 -14.06 3.26
CA LEU A 38 4.63 -12.95 3.71
C LEU A 38 4.39 -11.66 2.91
N ILE A 39 4.17 -11.77 1.60
CA ILE A 39 3.78 -10.64 0.75
C ILE A 39 2.46 -10.06 1.24
N GLN A 40 1.42 -10.88 1.44
CA GLN A 40 0.11 -10.39 1.86
C GLN A 40 0.12 -9.76 3.26
N ASP A 41 0.83 -10.34 4.20
CA ASP A 41 0.95 -9.76 5.55
C ASP A 41 1.71 -8.43 5.52
N THR A 42 2.74 -8.33 4.69
CA THR A 42 3.45 -7.06 4.46
C THR A 42 2.53 -6.02 3.86
N ILE A 43 1.73 -6.36 2.84
CA ILE A 43 0.76 -5.43 2.24
C ILE A 43 -0.29 -5.00 3.27
N ARG A 44 -0.79 -5.90 4.12
CA ARG A 44 -1.74 -5.57 5.19
C ARG A 44 -1.13 -4.61 6.22
N MET A 45 0.15 -4.80 6.57
CA MET A 45 0.87 -3.88 7.44
C MET A 45 0.98 -2.49 6.80
N LEU A 46 1.33 -2.40 5.51
CA LEU A 46 1.38 -1.14 4.77
C LEU A 46 0.02 -0.43 4.75
N VAL A 47 -1.09 -1.17 4.59
CA VAL A 47 -2.45 -0.61 4.69
C VAL A 47 -2.69 0.01 6.07
N TRP A 48 -2.32 -0.69 7.14
CA TRP A 48 -2.48 -0.19 8.51
C TRP A 48 -1.65 1.08 8.76
N GLN A 49 -0.38 1.08 8.34
CA GLN A 49 0.49 2.25 8.45
C GLN A 49 -0.07 3.45 7.68
N ALA A 50 -0.52 3.24 6.44
CA ALA A 50 -1.08 4.30 5.61
C ALA A 50 -2.41 4.83 6.16
N ALA A 51 -3.30 3.95 6.63
CA ALA A 51 -4.57 4.34 7.24
C ALA A 51 -4.39 5.13 8.54
N ALA A 52 -3.36 4.82 9.35
CA ALA A 52 -3.07 5.53 10.59
C ALA A 52 -2.61 6.99 10.35
N LEU A 53 -2.12 7.31 9.15
CA LEU A 53 -1.69 8.65 8.75
C LEU A 53 -2.85 9.51 8.20
N LEU A 54 -4.01 8.91 7.97
CA LEU A 54 -5.18 9.58 7.41
C LEU A 54 -6.17 9.99 8.51
N PRO A 55 -6.97 11.06 8.29
CA PRO A 55 -8.12 11.33 9.13
C PRO A 55 -9.11 10.16 9.17
N GLY A 56 -9.70 9.91 10.33
CA GLY A 56 -10.67 8.82 10.51
C GLY A 56 -11.94 8.98 9.66
N GLY A 57 -12.62 7.86 9.38
CA GLY A 57 -13.90 7.84 8.67
C GLY A 57 -13.81 7.95 7.14
N LEU A 58 -12.61 7.96 6.57
CA LEU A 58 -12.42 7.94 5.12
C LEU A 58 -12.60 6.53 4.54
N PRO A 59 -13.33 6.38 3.41
CA PRO A 59 -13.47 5.09 2.76
C PRO A 59 -12.16 4.69 2.08
N LEU A 60 -11.60 3.55 2.51
CA LEU A 60 -10.38 2.96 1.97
C LEU A 60 -10.62 2.02 0.77
N THR A 61 -11.84 2.03 0.23
CA THR A 61 -12.23 1.29 -0.97
C THR A 61 -12.26 2.18 -2.21
N GLY A 62 -12.36 1.58 -3.39
CA GLY A 62 -12.58 2.29 -4.66
C GLY A 62 -11.37 2.39 -5.59
N ALA A 63 -10.28 1.67 -5.33
CA ALA A 63 -9.22 1.49 -6.32
C ALA A 63 -9.63 0.41 -7.34
N PRO A 64 -9.40 0.61 -8.65
CA PRO A 64 -9.67 -0.41 -9.66
C PRO A 64 -8.68 -1.58 -9.53
N THR A 65 -9.18 -2.80 -9.51
CA THR A 65 -8.39 -4.04 -9.32
C THR A 65 -8.40 -5.00 -10.51
N ALA A 66 -9.23 -4.74 -11.52
CA ALA A 66 -9.50 -5.70 -12.59
C ALA A 66 -8.22 -6.04 -13.38
N GLY A 67 -7.76 -7.29 -13.26
CA GLY A 67 -6.63 -7.85 -14.03
C GLY A 67 -5.24 -7.39 -13.57
N VAL A 68 -5.12 -6.78 -12.40
CA VAL A 68 -3.86 -6.19 -11.92
C VAL A 68 -3.31 -6.98 -10.73
N GLY A 69 -2.08 -7.48 -10.85
CA GLY A 69 -1.40 -8.20 -9.76
C GLY A 69 -0.93 -7.28 -8.62
N PRO A 70 -0.59 -7.83 -7.44
CA PRO A 70 -0.23 -7.04 -6.26
C PRO A 70 0.92 -6.07 -6.50
N LEU A 71 1.97 -6.49 -7.21
CA LEU A 71 3.14 -5.66 -7.51
C LEU A 71 2.77 -4.36 -8.23
N VAL A 72 1.90 -4.44 -9.24
CA VAL A 72 1.51 -3.26 -10.02
C VAL A 72 0.74 -2.26 -9.15
N LEU A 73 -0.10 -2.75 -8.22
CA LEU A 73 -0.81 -1.89 -7.27
C LEU A 73 0.14 -1.21 -6.27
N LEU A 74 1.18 -1.93 -5.80
CA LEU A 74 2.21 -1.37 -4.94
C LEU A 74 2.98 -0.25 -5.68
N GLU A 75 3.36 -0.48 -6.93
CA GLU A 75 4.06 0.52 -7.76
C GLU A 75 3.19 1.76 -8.06
N GLN A 76 1.88 1.57 -8.27
CA GLN A 76 0.95 2.68 -8.40
C GLN A 76 0.83 3.47 -7.10
N ALA A 77 0.80 2.80 -5.94
CA ALA A 77 0.78 3.46 -4.64
C ALA A 77 2.05 4.29 -4.41
N GLU A 78 3.22 3.76 -4.78
CA GLU A 78 4.49 4.48 -4.70
C GLU A 78 4.49 5.74 -5.58
N ARG A 79 3.94 5.64 -6.81
CA ARG A 79 3.80 6.78 -7.72
C ARG A 79 2.88 7.86 -7.16
N GLU A 80 1.77 7.48 -6.54
CA GLU A 80 0.89 8.43 -5.86
C GLU A 80 1.65 9.17 -4.75
N LEU A 81 2.42 8.46 -3.92
CA LEU A 81 3.22 9.05 -2.83
C LEU A 81 4.41 9.89 -3.29
N ARG A 82 4.85 9.73 -4.54
CA ARG A 82 5.90 10.56 -5.16
C ARG A 82 5.37 11.82 -5.84
N SER A 83 4.05 12.00 -5.88
CA SER A 83 3.43 13.14 -6.57
C SER A 83 3.62 14.47 -5.83
N PHE A 84 4.00 14.44 -4.55
CA PHE A 84 4.23 15.63 -3.73
C PHE A 84 5.56 15.51 -2.94
N PRO A 85 6.21 16.64 -2.60
CA PRO A 85 7.34 16.65 -1.69
C PRO A 85 6.97 16.05 -0.32
N ILE A 86 7.90 15.30 0.29
CA ILE A 86 7.63 14.59 1.57
C ILE A 86 7.16 15.52 2.69
N GLY A 87 7.63 16.77 2.72
CA GLY A 87 7.22 17.77 3.72
C GLY A 87 5.76 18.25 3.60
N GLN A 88 5.03 17.85 2.56
CA GLN A 88 3.60 18.14 2.41
C GLN A 88 2.71 17.02 2.95
N TYR A 89 3.26 15.84 3.19
CA TYR A 89 2.52 14.71 3.76
C TYR A 89 2.49 14.76 5.30
N PRO A 90 1.54 14.04 5.93
CA PRO A 90 1.56 13.82 7.37
C PRO A 90 2.90 13.25 7.86
N ALA A 91 3.28 13.61 9.09
CA ALA A 91 4.47 13.05 9.72
C ALA A 91 4.36 11.52 9.83
N GLY A 92 5.40 10.79 9.43
CA GLY A 92 5.42 9.34 9.37
C GLY A 92 5.24 8.75 7.96
N THR A 93 4.82 9.54 6.96
CA THR A 93 4.73 9.07 5.57
C THR A 93 6.08 8.62 4.99
N SER A 94 7.19 9.16 5.48
CA SER A 94 8.53 8.73 5.04
C SER A 94 8.80 7.25 5.36
N HIS A 95 8.39 6.77 6.53
CA HIS A 95 8.54 5.35 6.90
C HIS A 95 7.66 4.46 6.02
N LEU A 96 6.41 4.86 5.78
CA LEU A 96 5.52 4.14 4.84
C LEU A 96 6.14 4.01 3.45
N ILE A 97 6.75 5.09 2.92
CA ILE A 97 7.41 5.06 1.61
C ILE A 97 8.59 4.09 1.59
N VAL A 98 9.41 4.09 2.66
CA VAL A 98 10.54 3.15 2.78
C VAL A 98 10.04 1.70 2.79
N ASP A 99 9.08 1.38 3.65
CA ASP A 99 8.53 0.02 3.77
C ASP A 99 7.87 -0.44 2.46
N LEU A 100 7.19 0.48 1.74
CA LEU A 100 6.60 0.21 0.44
C LEU A 100 7.67 -0.06 -0.63
N CYS A 101 8.72 0.76 -0.68
CA CYS A 101 9.83 0.55 -1.62
C CYS A 101 10.54 -0.80 -1.38
N ASP A 102 10.75 -1.16 -0.11
CA ASP A 102 11.32 -2.46 0.26
C ASP A 102 10.42 -3.62 -0.14
N ALA A 103 9.10 -3.51 0.07
CA ALA A 103 8.13 -4.51 -0.37
C ALA A 103 8.12 -4.67 -1.91
N ILE A 104 8.19 -3.57 -2.66
CA ILE A 104 8.30 -3.61 -4.14
C ILE A 104 9.59 -4.31 -4.56
N ALA A 105 10.72 -3.94 -3.96
CA ALA A 105 12.02 -4.52 -4.29
C ALA A 105 12.06 -6.02 -4.02
N ARG A 106 11.58 -6.46 -2.85
CA ARG A 106 11.48 -7.89 -2.49
C ARG A 106 10.55 -8.67 -3.42
N THR A 107 9.41 -8.09 -3.78
CA THR A 107 8.46 -8.70 -4.73
C THR A 107 9.08 -8.87 -6.11
N ARG A 108 9.78 -7.85 -6.64
CA ARG A 108 10.46 -7.94 -7.94
C ARG A 108 11.60 -8.96 -7.95
N ALA A 109 12.30 -9.08 -6.83
CA ALA A 109 13.40 -10.03 -6.69
C ALA A 109 12.92 -11.46 -6.38
N GLU A 110 11.62 -11.65 -6.09
CA GLU A 110 11.07 -12.91 -5.58
C GLU A 110 11.77 -13.39 -4.28
N VAL A 111 12.34 -12.46 -3.51
CA VAL A 111 13.08 -12.73 -2.27
C VAL A 111 12.23 -12.39 -1.07
N TRP A 112 11.55 -13.41 -0.55
CA TRP A 112 10.75 -13.35 0.69
C TRP A 112 11.19 -14.39 1.73
N ILE A 113 12.26 -15.13 1.47
CA ILE A 113 12.83 -16.19 2.33
C ILE A 113 14.33 -15.90 2.55
#